data_AF-A0A1L3JJJ3-F1
#
_entry.id   AF-A0A1L3JJJ3-F1
#
_cell.length_a   1.000
_cell.length_b   1.000
_cell.length_c   1.000
_cell.angle_alpha   90.00
_cell.angle_beta   90.00
_cell.angle_gamma   90.00
#
_symmetry.space_group_name_H-M   'P 1'
#
loop_
_entity.id
_entity.type
_entity.pdbx_description
1 polymer ?
#
loop_
_entity_poly.entity_id
_entity_poly.type
_entity_poly.pdbx_seq_one_letter_code
_entity_poly.pdbx_strand_id
1 'polypeptide(L)'
;MKIQINNKQFDKSELIKLIAKNKLQVIIHIRNVANIGLKDAKEIVENLYKNPNYYDNSVIKIAEKDFSEKESIILDRKNNTTERILNTHKKFGSHIVKNQSIAKKWMYAIGFALIITLLYLLVIN
;
A
#
# COMPACT_ATOMS: atom_id res chain seq x y z
N MET A 1 16.31 20.53 -24.08
CA MET A 1 15.97 21.27 -22.84
C MET A 1 16.31 20.39 -21.66
N LYS A 2 16.83 20.97 -20.57
CA LYS A 2 17.27 20.23 -19.38
C LYS A 2 16.39 20.58 -18.19
N ILE A 3 16.19 19.61 -17.30
CA ILE A 3 15.46 19.76 -16.04
C ILE A 3 16.45 19.63 -14.89
N GLN A 4 16.35 20.47 -13.87
CA GLN A 4 17.23 20.43 -12.71
C GLN A 4 16.47 20.05 -11.43
N ILE A 5 16.92 18.98 -10.78
CA ILE A 5 16.35 18.45 -9.52
C ILE A 5 17.50 18.32 -8.52
N ASN A 6 17.47 19.05 -7.40
CA ASN A 6 18.53 19.03 -6.38
C ASN A 6 19.95 19.13 -6.98
N ASN A 7 20.14 20.10 -7.89
CA ASN A 7 21.38 20.34 -8.63
C ASN A 7 21.82 19.23 -9.61
N LYS A 8 21.03 18.19 -9.80
CA LYS A 8 21.24 17.19 -10.85
C LYS A 8 20.52 17.59 -12.13
N GLN A 9 21.19 17.49 -13.26
CA GLN A 9 20.63 17.79 -14.57
C GLN A 9 20.16 16.52 -15.26
N PHE A 10 18.96 16.58 -15.83
CA PHE A 10 18.37 15.51 -16.62
C PHE A 10 18.01 16.02 -18.01
N ASP A 11 18.30 15.25 -19.05
CA ASP A 11 17.79 15.55 -20.40
C ASP A 11 16.30 15.23 -20.44
N LYS A 12 15.47 16.24 -20.71
CA LYS A 12 14.02 16.09 -20.72
C LYS A 12 13.57 15.11 -21.81
N SER A 13 14.12 15.25 -23.02
CA SER A 13 13.71 14.45 -24.18
C SER A 13 14.02 12.97 -23.96
N GLU A 14 15.16 12.69 -23.34
CA GLU A 14 15.53 11.35 -22.92
C GLU A 14 14.61 10.83 -21.81
N LEU A 15 14.34 11.64 -20.79
CA LEU A 15 13.46 11.26 -19.68
C LEU A 15 12.07 10.86 -20.19
N ILE A 16 11.48 11.64 -21.08
CA ILE A 16 10.14 11.35 -21.64
C ILE A 16 10.14 10.00 -22.38
N LYS A 17 11.18 9.72 -23.18
CA LYS A 17 11.33 8.43 -23.86
C LYS A 17 11.45 7.27 -22.88
N LEU A 18 12.22 7.44 -21.80
CA LEU A 18 12.39 6.43 -20.77
C LEU A 18 11.10 6.22 -19.96
N ILE A 19 10.36 7.29 -19.65
CA ILE A 19 9.08 7.22 -18.94
C ILE A 19 8.06 6.42 -19.76
N ALA A 20 8.02 6.65 -21.07
CA ALA A 20 7.13 5.91 -21.98
C ALA A 20 7.46 4.41 -22.05
N LYS A 21 8.74 4.03 -21.87
CA LYS A 21 9.18 2.63 -21.87
C LYS A 21 8.98 1.94 -20.53
N ASN A 22 9.48 2.54 -19.44
CA ASN A 22 9.41 1.95 -18.11
C ASN A 22 9.39 3.05 -17.03
N LYS A 23 8.18 3.49 -16.69
CA LYS A 23 7.92 4.53 -15.69
C LYS A 23 8.53 4.22 -14.32
N LEU A 24 8.43 2.95 -13.87
CA LEU A 24 8.87 2.57 -12.52
C LEU A 24 10.39 2.69 -12.37
N GLN A 25 11.15 2.23 -13.37
CA GLN A 25 12.60 2.36 -13.37
C GLN A 25 13.05 3.83 -13.37
N VAL A 26 12.35 4.70 -14.10
CA VAL A 26 12.66 6.13 -14.11
C VAL A 26 12.42 6.76 -12.73
N ILE A 27 11.33 6.39 -12.05
CA ILE A 27 11.07 6.86 -10.67
C ILE A 27 12.21 6.46 -9.74
N ILE A 28 12.67 5.20 -9.79
CA ILE A 28 13.78 4.71 -8.97
C ILE A 28 15.08 5.45 -9.33
N HIS A 29 15.34 5.66 -10.62
CA HIS A 29 16.53 6.35 -11.10
C HIS A 29 16.59 7.80 -10.59
N ILE A 30 15.51 8.58 -10.77
CA ILE A 30 15.44 9.96 -10.29
C ILE A 30 15.56 10.03 -8.77
N ARG A 31 14.87 9.14 -8.05
CA ARG A 31 14.97 9.02 -6.59
C ARG A 31 16.42 8.89 -6.14
N ASN A 32 17.16 7.95 -6.74
CA ASN A 32 18.52 7.64 -6.35
C ASN A 32 19.51 8.74 -6.75
N VAL A 33 19.38 9.30 -7.95
CA VAL A 33 20.30 10.33 -8.46
C VAL A 33 20.10 11.68 -7.76
N ALA A 34 18.85 12.08 -7.54
CA ALA A 34 18.50 13.35 -6.89
C ALA A 34 18.42 13.24 -5.35
N ASN A 35 18.59 12.04 -4.80
CA ASN A 35 18.48 11.74 -3.37
C ASN A 35 17.17 12.24 -2.72
N ILE A 36 16.05 12.01 -3.40
CA ILE A 36 14.71 12.48 -2.97
C ILE A 36 13.82 11.32 -2.55
N GLY A 37 12.71 11.62 -1.87
CA GLY A 37 11.70 10.63 -1.49
C GLY A 37 11.05 9.93 -2.69
N LEU A 38 10.58 8.68 -2.49
CA LEU A 38 9.87 7.91 -3.52
C LEU A 38 8.59 8.62 -3.99
N LYS A 39 7.89 9.29 -3.06
CA LYS A 39 6.69 10.09 -3.37
C LYS A 39 7.03 11.23 -4.32
N ASP A 40 8.08 11.98 -4.00
CA ASP A 40 8.48 13.15 -4.78
C ASP A 40 8.99 12.74 -6.16
N ALA A 41 9.82 11.68 -6.23
CA ALA A 41 10.26 11.11 -7.50
C ALA A 41 9.09 10.64 -8.37
N LYS A 42 8.08 10.00 -7.77
CA LYS A 42 6.86 9.60 -8.47
C LYS A 42 6.12 10.82 -9.01
N GLU A 43 5.92 11.83 -8.19
CA GLU A 43 5.20 13.05 -8.57
C GLU A 43 5.88 13.78 -9.74
N ILE A 44 7.21 13.87 -9.73
CA ILE A 44 7.99 14.44 -10.85
C ILE A 44 7.72 13.68 -12.14
N VAL A 45 7.80 12.35 -12.11
CA VAL A 45 7.58 11.51 -13.28
C VAL A 45 6.14 11.58 -13.77
N GLU A 46 5.16 11.60 -12.86
CA GLU A 46 3.75 11.75 -13.22
C GLU A 46 3.46 13.09 -13.90
N ASN A 47 4.02 14.18 -13.36
CA ASN A 47 3.85 15.51 -13.92
C ASN A 47 4.50 15.63 -15.31
N LEU A 48 5.69 15.05 -15.50
CA LEU A 48 6.35 14.99 -16.80
C LEU A 48 5.61 14.11 -17.82
N TYR A 49 4.99 13.02 -17.37
CA TYR A 49 4.19 12.15 -18.22
C TYR A 49 2.91 12.84 -18.70
N LYS A 50 2.21 13.54 -17.79
CA LYS A 50 0.97 14.27 -18.11
C LYS A 50 1.23 15.54 -18.92
N ASN A 51 2.29 16.27 -18.57
CA ASN A 51 2.68 17.49 -19.23
C ASN A 51 4.22 17.55 -19.36
N PRO A 52 4.78 17.27 -20.54
CA PRO A 52 6.22 17.33 -20.81
C PRO A 52 6.90 18.65 -20.45
N ASN A 53 6.14 19.76 -20.39
CA ASN A 53 6.64 21.10 -20.12
C ASN A 53 6.33 21.59 -18.70
N TYR A 54 5.85 20.70 -17.82
CA TYR A 54 5.42 21.07 -16.46
C TYR A 54 6.49 21.79 -15.65
N TYR A 55 7.76 21.39 -15.80
CA TYR A 55 8.90 21.95 -15.05
C TYR A 55 9.79 22.86 -15.90
N ASP A 56 9.30 23.36 -17.04
CA ASP A 56 10.10 24.32 -17.81
C ASP A 56 10.37 25.58 -16.99
N ASN A 57 11.63 26.02 -17.02
CA ASN A 57 12.15 27.16 -16.27
C ASN A 57 12.08 27.02 -14.74
N SER A 58 11.88 25.81 -14.21
CA SER A 58 11.75 25.57 -12.78
C SER A 58 12.92 24.75 -12.24
N VAL A 59 13.50 25.19 -11.11
CA VAL A 59 14.47 24.40 -10.35
C VAL A 59 13.74 23.70 -9.22
N ILE A 60 13.70 22.37 -9.26
CA ILE A 60 13.05 21.57 -8.23
C ILE A 60 14.03 21.40 -7.08
N LYS A 61 13.72 22.01 -5.93
CA LYS A 61 14.44 21.83 -4.66
C LYS A 61 13.55 21.02 -3.72
N ILE A 62 13.92 19.76 -3.49
CA ILE A 62 13.24 18.86 -2.56
C ILE A 62 14.22 18.55 -1.44
N ALA A 63 13.74 18.44 -0.21
CA ALA A 63 14.57 18.02 0.91
C ALA A 63 15.26 16.69 0.57
N GLU A 64 16.59 16.70 0.58
CA GLU A 64 17.36 15.47 0.44
C GLU A 64 17.02 14.54 1.58
N LYS A 65 16.84 13.26 1.27
CA LYS A 65 16.42 12.27 2.24
C LYS A 65 17.57 11.29 2.44
N ASP A 66 18.15 11.31 3.63
CA ASP A 66 19.15 10.32 4.02
C ASP A 66 18.47 8.96 4.19
N PHE A 67 18.59 8.13 3.16
CA PHE A 67 18.13 6.75 3.22
C PHE A 67 19.15 5.97 4.06
N SER A 68 18.89 5.81 5.36
CA SER A 68 19.64 4.87 6.17
C SER A 68 19.44 3.47 5.59
N GLU A 69 20.52 2.88 5.08
CA GLU A 69 20.57 1.54 4.47
C GLU A 69 20.09 0.43 5.44
N LYS A 70 19.89 0.77 6.73
CA LYS A 70 19.40 -0.10 7.80
C LYS A 70 17.90 -0.05 8.06
N GLU A 71 17.11 0.70 7.29
CA GLU A 71 15.65 0.52 7.32
C GLU A 71 15.30 -0.76 6.54
N SER A 72 15.40 -1.91 7.21
CA SER A 72 14.80 -3.14 6.70
C SER A 72 13.32 -2.87 6.50
N ILE A 73 12.86 -2.96 5.25
CA ILE A 73 11.43 -3.01 4.95
C ILE A 73 10.93 -4.29 5.64
N ILE A 74 10.32 -4.14 6.81
CA ILE A 74 9.54 -5.22 7.42
C ILE A 74 8.32 -5.36 6.53
N LEU A 75 8.45 -6.18 5.50
CA LEU A 75 7.29 -6.73 4.81
C LEU A 75 6.60 -7.59 5.86
N ASP A 76 5.45 -7.12 6.37
CA ASP A 76 4.53 -7.94 7.16
C ASP A 76 4.01 -9.10 6.28
N ARG A 77 4.88 -10.05 5.93
CA ARG A 77 4.50 -11.39 5.52
C ARG A 77 3.96 -12.00 6.81
N LYS A 78 2.63 -11.97 6.92
CA LYS A 78 1.80 -12.48 8.02
C LYS A 78 2.24 -13.88 8.45
N ASN A 79 3.27 -13.94 9.29
CA ASN A 79 3.76 -15.14 9.93
C ASN A 79 3.56 -14.92 11.43
N ASN A 80 2.68 -15.74 12.00
CA ASN A 80 2.09 -15.55 13.31
C ASN A 80 3.13 -15.73 14.43
N THR A 81 3.89 -14.71 14.84
CA THR A 81 4.54 -14.71 16.17
C THR A 81 4.88 -13.29 16.64
N THR A 82 4.11 -12.80 17.62
CA THR A 82 4.52 -12.09 18.87
C THR A 82 5.99 -11.64 18.93
N GLU A 83 6.45 -10.41 19.18
CA GLU A 83 5.96 -9.17 19.82
C GLU A 83 7.05 -8.10 19.63
N ARG A 84 6.71 -6.80 19.51
CA ARG A 84 7.29 -5.66 20.25
C ARG A 84 6.84 -4.30 19.69
N ILE A 85 5.75 -3.82 20.28
CA ILE A 85 5.42 -2.44 20.70
C ILE A 85 6.17 -1.32 19.94
N LEU A 86 5.47 -0.65 19.04
CA LEU A 86 5.76 0.75 18.69
C LEU A 86 4.45 1.55 18.71
N ASN A 87 4.41 2.47 19.67
CA ASN A 87 3.28 3.32 20.01
C ASN A 87 2.95 4.27 18.85
N THR A 88 2.10 3.82 17.94
CA THR A 88 1.42 4.71 17.00
C THR A 88 -0.06 4.62 17.29
N HIS A 89 -0.61 5.64 17.96
CA HIS A 89 -2.05 5.81 18.16
C HIS A 89 -2.72 6.00 16.79
N LYS A 90 -3.00 4.88 16.13
CA LYS A 90 -3.84 4.81 14.94
C LYS A 90 -5.28 4.81 15.44
N LYS A 91 -6.03 5.87 15.17
CA LYS A 91 -7.49 5.89 15.35
C LYS A 91 -8.09 4.86 14.39
N PHE A 92 -8.13 3.61 14.84
CA PHE A 92 -8.86 2.55 14.17
C PHE A 92 -10.35 2.82 14.38
N GLY A 93 -11.06 3.17 13.32
CA GLY A 93 -12.51 2.99 13.29
C GLY A 93 -12.79 1.52 13.52
N SER A 94 -13.46 1.20 14.62
CA SER A 94 -13.74 -0.18 15.04
C SER A 94 -14.87 -0.78 14.19
N HIS A 95 -14.60 -1.08 12.92
CA HIS A 95 -15.47 -1.98 12.19
C HIS A 95 -15.12 -3.41 12.61
N ILE A 96 -15.75 -3.84 13.70
CA ILE A 96 -15.79 -5.25 14.10
C ILE A 96 -16.62 -5.96 13.04
N VAL A 97 -15.96 -6.68 12.13
CA VAL A 97 -16.66 -7.66 11.29
C VAL A 97 -17.10 -8.78 12.23
N LYS A 98 -18.30 -8.65 12.81
CA LYS A 98 -18.94 -9.73 13.55
C LYS A 98 -19.12 -10.89 12.59
N ASN A 99 -18.39 -11.96 12.81
CA ASN A 99 -18.59 -13.22 12.11
C ASN A 99 -19.95 -13.81 12.52
N GLN A 100 -21.02 -13.42 11.82
CA GLN A 100 -22.39 -13.91 12.00
C GLN A 100 -22.57 -15.42 11.68
N SER A 101 -21.49 -16.15 11.32
CA SER A 101 -21.59 -17.60 11.07
C SER A 101 -21.94 -18.41 12.33
N ILE A 102 -21.71 -17.88 13.53
CA ILE A 102 -22.11 -18.53 14.79
C ILE A 102 -23.64 -18.73 14.81
N ALA A 103 -24.42 -17.68 14.50
CA ALA A 103 -25.88 -17.78 14.48
C ALA A 103 -26.37 -18.81 13.46
N LYS A 104 -25.74 -18.89 12.28
CA LYS A 104 -26.08 -19.89 11.26
C LYS A 104 -25.81 -21.32 11.75
N LYS A 105 -24.70 -21.57 12.46
CA LYS A 105 -24.40 -22.89 13.03
C LYS A 105 -25.39 -23.30 14.12
N TRP A 106 -25.78 -22.38 15.00
CA TRP A 106 -26.76 -22.65 16.05
C TRP A 106 -28.17 -22.93 15.49
N MET A 107 -28.54 -22.28 14.39
CA MET A 107 -29.81 -22.53 13.70
C MET A 107 -29.93 -24.00 13.24
N TYR A 108 -28.87 -24.57 12.66
CA TYR A 108 -28.87 -25.98 12.26
C TYR A 108 -28.91 -26.94 13.46
N ALA A 109 -28.20 -26.62 14.55
CA ALA A 109 -28.21 -27.44 15.75
C ALA A 109 -29.59 -27.51 16.42
N ILE A 110 -30.29 -26.38 16.50
CA ILE A 110 -31.66 -26.31 17.05
C ILE A 110 -32.64 -27.08 16.16
N GLY A 111 -32.54 -26.92 14.84
CA GLY A 111 -33.38 -27.67 13.89
C GLY A 111 -33.21 -29.18 14.03
N PHE A 112 -31.97 -29.65 14.17
CA PHE A 112 -31.68 -31.07 14.37
C PHE A 112 -32.22 -31.61 15.70
N ALA A 113 -32.09 -30.84 16.78
CA ALA A 113 -32.65 -31.20 18.08
C ALA A 113 -34.19 -31.33 18.04
N LEU A 114 -34.89 -30.42 17.35
CA LEU A 114 -36.34 -30.49 17.18
C LEU A 114 -36.77 -31.74 16.40
N ILE A 115 -36.05 -32.11 15.35
CA ILE A 115 -36.32 -33.32 14.57
C ILE A 115 -36.18 -34.58 15.44
N ILE A 116 -35.11 -34.68 16.24
CA ILE A 116 -34.93 -35.80 17.16
C ILE A 116 -36.07 -35.87 18.18
N THR A 117 -36.47 -34.72 18.72
CA THR A 117 -37.55 -34.65 19.72
C THR A 117 -38.89 -35.10 19.13
N LEU A 118 -39.18 -34.69 17.89
CA LEU A 118 -40.39 -35.09 17.16
C LEU A 118 -40.41 -36.61 16.89
N LEU A 119 -39.27 -37.17 16.46
CA LEU A 119 -39.11 -38.62 16.26
C LEU A 119 -39.33 -39.39 17.57
N TYR A 120 -38.80 -38.89 18.68
CA TYR A 120 -38.96 -39.54 19.98
C TYR A 120 -40.43 -39.56 20.42
N LEU A 121 -41.16 -38.46 20.19
CA LEU A 121 -42.59 -38.37 20.50
C LEU A 121 -43.42 -39.34 19.65
N LEU A 122 -43.07 -39.52 18.37
CA LEU A 122 -43.74 -40.47 17.47
C LEU A 122 -43.46 -41.94 17.83
N VAL A 123 -42.28 -42.24 18.38
CA VAL A 123 -41.94 -43.61 18.82
C VAL A 123 -42.62 -43.97 20.14
N ILE A 124 -42.83 -42.98 21.03
CA ILE A 124 -43.36 -43.22 22.38
C ILE A 124 -44.90 -43.24 22.43
N ASN A 125 -45.56 -42.71 21.41
CA ASN A 125 -47.00 -42.59 21.29
C ASN A 125 -47.55 -43.44 20.16
#